data_AF-A0A845XA26-F1
#
_entry.id   AF-A0A845XA26-F1
#
_cell.length_a   1.000
_cell.length_b   1.000
_cell.length_c   1.000
_cell.angle_alpha   90.00
_cell.angle_beta   90.00
_cell.angle_gamma   90.00
#
_symmetry.space_group_name_H-M   'P 1'
#
loop_
_entity.id
_entity.type
_entity.pdbx_description
1 polymer ?
#
loop_
_entity_poly.entity_id
_entity_poly.type
_entity_poly.pdbx_seq_one_letter_code
_entity_poly.pdbx_strand_id
1 'polypeptide(L)'
;MVKSAPPLFRRWVVSNSLGVLGGLALGHVASSIWLSYQASHNAGAAINPLGMVLMFGLLTGATIGLAQWDVLRRYQPRLKGWVMITILGMVTGHLIMMPLGSEAIAPSDDPWAAFILTILNWTGVGVLLGFGQSLLLKRYFTQWWCWILASSLGAFFATLAIFTAMLGIALLRVIQEKNHPLR
;
A
#
# COMPACT_ATOMS: atom_id res chain seq x y z
N MET A 1 -3.26 -27.25 -18.38
CA MET A 1 -4.38 -26.36 -18.78
C MET A 1 -4.13 -24.97 -18.21
N VAL A 2 -3.99 -23.97 -19.07
CA VAL A 2 -3.89 -22.57 -18.67
C VAL A 2 -5.31 -22.03 -18.47
N LYS A 3 -5.61 -21.44 -17.30
CA LYS A 3 -6.94 -20.89 -16.99
C LYS A 3 -7.03 -19.42 -17.42
N SER A 4 -8.20 -18.98 -17.88
CA SER A 4 -8.49 -17.56 -18.13
C SER A 4 -8.64 -16.78 -16.82
N ALA A 5 -8.14 -15.54 -16.78
CA ALA A 5 -8.13 -14.69 -15.59
C ALA A 5 -9.39 -13.83 -15.29
N PRO A 6 -10.44 -13.66 -16.14
CA PRO A 6 -11.46 -12.63 -15.91
C PRO A 6 -12.20 -12.66 -14.54
N PRO A 7 -12.72 -13.82 -14.05
CA PRO A 7 -13.41 -13.84 -12.76
C PRO A 7 -12.44 -13.71 -11.57
N LEU A 8 -11.16 -14.02 -11.77
CA LEU A 8 -10.11 -13.84 -10.78
C LEU A 8 -9.71 -12.37 -10.64
N PHE A 9 -9.74 -11.61 -11.73
CA PHE A 9 -9.31 -10.21 -11.77
C PHE A 9 -10.08 -9.34 -10.77
N ARG A 10 -11.42 -9.36 -10.79
CA ARG A 10 -12.23 -8.55 -9.86
C ARG A 10 -11.96 -8.91 -8.40
N ARG A 11 -11.92 -10.22 -8.09
CA ARG A 11 -11.64 -10.71 -6.73
C ARG A 11 -10.25 -10.30 -6.27
N TRP A 12 -9.29 -10.27 -7.20
CA TRP A 12 -7.94 -9.81 -6.93
C TRP A 12 -7.87 -8.33 -6.63
N VAL A 13 -8.51 -7.47 -7.42
CA VAL A 13 -8.52 -6.02 -7.17
C VAL A 13 -9.07 -5.74 -5.77
N VAL A 14 -10.21 -6.35 -5.41
CA VAL A 14 -10.82 -6.18 -4.08
C VAL A 14 -9.89 -6.69 -2.98
N SER A 15 -9.35 -7.91 -3.12
CA SER A 15 -8.44 -8.50 -2.14
C SER A 15 -7.16 -7.66 -1.97
N ASN A 16 -6.60 -7.17 -3.08
CA ASN A 16 -5.45 -6.28 -3.07
C ASN A 16 -5.77 -4.95 -2.38
N SER A 17 -6.90 -4.31 -2.68
CA SER A 17 -7.33 -3.09 -2.00
C SER A 17 -7.49 -3.29 -0.50
N LEU A 18 -8.15 -4.37 -0.06
CA LEU A 18 -8.30 -4.68 1.36
C LEU A 18 -6.94 -4.95 2.03
N GLY A 19 -6.06 -5.67 1.34
CA GLY A 19 -4.71 -5.93 1.80
C GLY A 19 -3.88 -4.66 1.95
N VAL A 20 -3.97 -3.74 0.97
CA VAL A 20 -3.29 -2.43 1.01
C VAL A 20 -3.86 -1.59 2.15
N LEU A 21 -5.19 -1.49 2.29
CA LEU A 21 -5.83 -0.75 3.38
C LEU A 21 -5.41 -1.25 4.76
N GLY A 22 -5.50 -2.57 4.99
CA GLY A 22 -5.09 -3.18 6.25
C GLY A 22 -3.60 -3.01 6.51
N GLY A 23 -2.78 -3.18 5.48
CA GLY A 23 -1.34 -3.03 5.56
C GLY A 23 -0.90 -1.59 5.85
N LEU A 24 -1.53 -0.61 5.21
CA LEU A 24 -1.33 0.82 5.47
C LEU A 24 -1.68 1.16 6.91
N ALA A 25 -2.85 0.73 7.39
CA ALA A 25 -3.28 0.96 8.77
C ALA A 25 -2.28 0.38 9.78
N LEU A 26 -1.87 -0.89 9.58
CA LEU A 26 -0.87 -1.55 10.43
C LEU A 26 0.51 -0.87 10.36
N GLY A 27 0.94 -0.49 9.16
CA GLY A 27 2.20 0.20 8.93
C GLY A 27 2.23 1.55 9.64
N HIS A 28 1.15 2.32 9.60
CA HIS A 28 1.06 3.59 10.33
C HIS A 28 1.09 3.42 11.85
N VAL A 29 0.39 2.42 12.39
CA VAL A 29 0.42 2.11 13.83
C VAL A 29 1.81 1.66 14.26
N ALA A 30 2.46 0.80 13.49
CA ALA A 30 3.82 0.36 13.80
C ALA A 30 4.83 1.53 13.74
N SER A 31 4.71 2.39 12.72
CA SER A 31 5.56 3.57 12.58
C SER A 31 5.36 4.58 13.70
N SER A 32 4.14 4.78 14.18
CA SER A 32 3.89 5.69 15.31
C SER A 32 4.50 5.15 16.61
N ILE A 33 4.33 3.86 16.89
CA ILE A 33 4.97 3.20 18.05
C ILE A 33 6.49 3.31 17.96
N TRP A 34 7.07 3.02 16.79
CA TRP A 34 8.50 3.10 16.55
C TRP A 34 9.05 4.53 16.76
N LEU A 35 8.34 5.54 16.26
CA LEU A 35 8.68 6.95 16.47
C LEU A 35 8.63 7.33 17.95
N SER A 36 7.58 6.95 18.66
CA SER A 36 7.45 7.21 20.10
C SER A 36 8.55 6.51 20.92
N TYR A 37 8.93 5.29 20.54
CA TYR A 37 10.03 4.57 21.16
C TYR A 37 11.38 5.27 20.95
N GLN A 38 11.69 5.66 19.71
CA GLN A 38 12.93 6.40 19.43
C GLN A 38 13.00 7.74 20.18
N ALA A 39 11.89 8.49 20.21
CA ALA A 39 11.83 9.77 20.90
C ALA A 39 12.07 9.65 22.41
N SER A 40 11.67 8.53 23.03
CA SER A 40 11.84 8.30 24.47
C SER A 40 13.20 7.73 24.86
N HIS A 41 13.89 6.99 23.97
CA HIS A 41 15.12 6.28 24.33
C HIS A 41 16.39 6.91 23.74
N ASN A 42 16.27 7.65 22.64
CA ASN A 42 17.42 8.22 21.94
C ASN A 42 17.19 9.71 21.66
N ALA A 43 17.17 10.54 22.70
CA ALA A 43 17.12 11.99 22.57
C ALA A 43 18.36 12.47 21.80
N GLY A 44 18.24 12.58 20.47
CA GLY A 44 19.31 12.97 19.54
C GLY A 44 19.63 11.97 18.42
N ALA A 45 19.06 10.75 18.40
CA ALA A 45 19.25 9.86 17.25
C ALA A 45 18.42 10.34 16.06
N ALA A 46 19.07 10.44 14.90
CA ALA A 46 18.37 10.66 13.64
C ALA A 46 17.36 9.52 13.42
N ILE A 47 16.15 9.89 12.96
CA ILE A 47 15.17 8.90 12.49
C ILE A 47 15.87 8.03 11.45
N ASN A 48 15.80 6.70 11.59
CA ASN A 48 16.30 5.77 10.59
C ASN A 48 15.22 5.54 9.50
N PRO A 49 15.22 6.27 8.37
CA PRO A 49 14.18 6.16 7.34
C PRO A 49 14.17 4.77 6.70
N LEU A 50 15.34 4.13 6.57
CA LEU A 50 15.44 2.79 6.00
C LEU A 50 14.71 1.77 6.89
N GLY A 51 14.90 1.85 8.21
CA GLY A 51 14.18 0.99 9.16
C GLY A 51 12.66 1.13 9.03
N MET A 52 12.15 2.35 8.89
CA MET A 52 10.72 2.60 8.67
C MET A 52 10.23 2.03 7.35
N VAL A 53 10.94 2.26 6.25
CA VAL A 53 10.58 1.74 4.93
C VAL A 53 10.52 0.21 4.95
N LEU A 54 11.51 -0.45 5.54
CA LEU A 54 11.55 -1.91 5.65
C LEU A 54 10.38 -2.42 6.48
N MET A 55 10.16 -1.86 7.68
CA MET A 55 9.05 -2.26 8.55
C MET A 55 7.69 -2.07 7.86
N PHE A 56 7.48 -0.91 7.22
CA PHE A 56 6.25 -0.59 6.53
C PHE A 56 6.01 -1.53 5.35
N GLY A 57 7.04 -1.75 4.52
CA GLY A 57 6.99 -2.66 3.38
C GLY A 57 6.74 -4.11 3.79
N LEU A 58 7.35 -4.57 4.90
CA LEU A 58 7.14 -5.91 5.45
C LEU A 58 5.69 -6.10 5.91
N LEU A 59 5.16 -5.22 6.74
CA LEU A 59 3.80 -5.32 7.27
C LEU A 59 2.76 -5.21 6.17
N THR A 60 2.94 -4.24 5.28
CA THR A 60 1.99 -4.02 4.18
C THR A 60 2.05 -5.17 3.18
N GLY A 61 3.25 -5.61 2.82
CA GLY A 61 3.45 -6.74 1.90
C GLY A 61 2.91 -8.06 2.46
N ALA A 62 3.07 -8.30 3.77
CA ALA A 62 2.48 -9.47 4.42
C ALA A 62 0.94 -9.42 4.38
N THR A 63 0.35 -8.27 4.69
CA THR A 63 -1.11 -8.09 4.70
C THR A 63 -1.72 -8.28 3.31
N ILE A 64 -1.11 -7.67 2.29
CA ILE A 64 -1.48 -7.87 0.89
C ILE A 64 -1.32 -9.33 0.49
N GLY A 65 -0.18 -9.94 0.83
CA GLY A 65 0.15 -11.29 0.44
C GLY A 65 -0.82 -12.30 1.01
N LEU A 66 -1.22 -12.14 2.27
CA LEU A 66 -2.21 -12.98 2.93
C LEU A 66 -3.61 -12.79 2.33
N ALA A 67 -4.03 -11.55 2.09
CA ALA A 67 -5.32 -11.27 1.45
C ALA A 67 -5.42 -11.91 0.06
N GLN A 68 -4.38 -11.75 -0.76
CA GLN A 68 -4.31 -12.33 -2.10
C GLN A 68 -4.19 -13.85 -2.06
N TRP A 69 -3.46 -14.40 -1.09
CA TRP A 69 -3.30 -15.83 -0.90
C TRP A 69 -4.65 -16.53 -0.66
N ASP A 70 -5.59 -15.92 0.06
CA ASP A 70 -6.92 -16.51 0.25
C ASP A 70 -7.67 -16.73 -1.07
N VAL A 71 -7.50 -15.79 -2.01
CA VAL A 71 -8.06 -15.91 -3.36
C VAL A 71 -7.27 -16.96 -4.16
N LEU A 72 -5.94 -16.86 -4.15
CA LEU A 72 -5.06 -17.68 -4.99
C LEU A 72 -5.06 -19.16 -4.64
N ARG A 73 -5.10 -19.50 -3.34
CA ARG A 73 -5.00 -20.90 -2.85
C ARG A 73 -6.13 -21.80 -3.37
N ARG A 74 -7.28 -21.22 -3.74
CA ARG A 74 -8.42 -21.93 -4.33
C ARG A 74 -8.16 -22.37 -5.77
N TYR A 75 -7.18 -21.76 -6.45
CA TYR A 75 -6.87 -22.00 -7.86
C TYR A 75 -5.49 -22.61 -8.07
N GLN A 76 -4.50 -22.20 -7.26
CA GLN A 76 -3.16 -22.78 -7.25
C GLN A 76 -2.58 -22.90 -5.82
N PRO A 77 -2.85 -24.01 -5.11
CA PRO A 77 -2.33 -24.22 -3.76
C PRO A 77 -0.82 -24.47 -3.71
N ARG A 78 -0.17 -24.72 -4.85
CA ARG A 78 1.28 -24.98 -4.93
C ARG A 78 2.14 -23.72 -4.78
N LEU A 79 1.55 -22.52 -4.82
CA LEU A 79 2.26 -21.23 -4.75
C LEU A 79 2.66 -20.83 -3.31
N LYS A 80 3.28 -21.73 -2.54
CA LYS A 80 3.58 -21.57 -1.11
C LYS A 80 4.53 -20.40 -0.76
N GLY A 81 5.18 -19.77 -1.74
CA GLY A 81 6.02 -18.59 -1.56
C GLY A 81 5.33 -17.24 -1.86
N TRP A 82 4.02 -17.23 -2.08
CA TRP A 82 3.28 -16.06 -2.54
C TRP A 82 3.46 -14.82 -1.64
N VAL A 83 3.33 -15.01 -0.33
CA VAL A 83 3.43 -13.92 0.66
C VAL A 83 4.83 -13.32 0.64
N MET A 84 5.88 -14.15 0.59
CA MET A 84 7.26 -13.67 0.55
C MET A 84 7.55 -12.87 -0.72
N ILE A 85 7.06 -13.30 -1.88
CA ILE A 85 7.21 -12.54 -3.13
C ILE A 85 6.49 -11.20 -3.05
N THR A 86 5.32 -11.17 -2.41
CA THR A 86 4.55 -9.94 -2.19
C THR A 86 5.29 -8.99 -1.24
N ILE A 87 5.87 -9.52 -0.16
CA ILE A 87 6.73 -8.75 0.75
C ILE A 87 7.91 -8.14 0.01
N LEU A 88 8.66 -8.93 -0.77
CA LEU A 88 9.82 -8.44 -1.51
C LEU A 88 9.43 -7.38 -2.55
N GLY A 89 8.34 -7.61 -3.29
CA GLY A 89 7.80 -6.63 -4.23
C GLY A 89 7.38 -5.34 -3.54
N MET A 90 6.78 -5.43 -2.34
CA MET A 90 6.32 -4.28 -1.58
C MET A 90 7.48 -3.45 -1.01
N VAL A 91 8.47 -4.11 -0.41
CA VAL A 91 9.69 -3.48 0.10
C VAL A 91 10.44 -2.80 -1.04
N THR A 92 10.64 -3.50 -2.16
CA THR A 92 11.30 -2.93 -3.35
C THR A 92 10.52 -1.74 -3.90
N GLY A 93 9.20 -1.87 -3.98
CA GLY A 93 8.32 -0.79 -4.41
C GLY A 93 8.45 0.45 -3.54
N HIS A 94 8.48 0.29 -2.22
CA HIS A 94 8.69 1.41 -1.30
C HIS A 94 10.08 2.04 -1.41
N LEU A 95 11.12 1.21 -1.49
CA LEU A 95 12.50 1.70 -1.62
C LEU A 95 12.70 2.55 -2.89
N ILE A 96 11.99 2.23 -3.97
CA ILE A 96 12.07 2.95 -5.23
C ILE A 96 11.14 4.17 -5.23
N MET A 97 9.87 3.98 -4.87
CA MET A 97 8.84 5.00 -5.07
C MET A 97 8.79 6.04 -3.94
N MET A 98 9.20 5.70 -2.72
CA MET A 98 9.16 6.65 -1.62
C MET A 98 10.12 7.84 -1.82
N PRO A 99 11.40 7.66 -2.21
CA PRO A 99 12.28 8.78 -2.51
C PRO A 99 11.70 9.66 -3.62
N LEU A 100 11.28 9.05 -4.74
CA LEU A 100 10.67 9.75 -5.88
C LEU A 100 9.42 10.54 -5.49
N GLY A 101 8.57 9.95 -4.65
CA GLY A 101 7.37 10.61 -4.14
C GLY A 101 7.71 11.74 -3.16
N SER A 102 8.66 11.53 -2.25
CA SER A 102 9.05 12.54 -1.27
C SER A 102 9.66 13.79 -1.91
N GLU A 103 10.50 13.60 -2.93
CA GLU A 103 11.09 14.70 -3.70
C GLU A 103 10.03 15.46 -4.51
N ALA A 104 9.01 14.76 -5.01
CA ALA A 104 7.91 15.41 -5.73
C ALA A 104 6.93 16.13 -4.80
N ILE A 105 6.67 15.59 -3.60
CA ILE A 105 5.68 16.12 -2.64
C ILE A 105 6.26 17.27 -1.82
N ALA A 106 7.52 17.21 -1.41
CA ALA A 106 8.15 18.20 -0.53
C ALA A 106 8.06 19.66 -1.02
N PRO A 107 8.10 19.98 -2.33
CA PRO A 107 7.97 21.36 -2.81
C PRO A 107 6.51 21.83 -2.97
N SER A 108 5.51 20.98 -2.76
CA SER A 108 4.12 21.33 -3.06
C SER A 108 3.44 22.03 -1.89
N ASP A 109 3.33 23.36 -1.95
CA ASP A 109 2.45 24.13 -1.06
C ASP A 109 0.95 23.89 -1.38
N ASP A 110 0.65 23.26 -2.51
CA ASP A 110 -0.71 22.92 -2.95
C ASP A 110 -1.14 21.53 -2.42
N PRO A 111 -2.16 21.45 -1.55
CA PRO A 111 -2.68 20.19 -1.04
C PRO A 111 -3.17 19.24 -2.13
N TRP A 112 -3.67 19.76 -3.25
CA TRP A 112 -4.15 18.94 -4.36
C TRP A 112 -3.00 18.28 -5.13
N ALA A 113 -1.90 19.01 -5.33
CA ALA A 113 -0.69 18.43 -5.89
C ALA A 113 -0.15 17.30 -5.00
N ALA A 114 -0.05 17.53 -3.68
CA ALA A 114 0.38 16.50 -2.72
C ALA A 114 -0.53 15.24 -2.76
N PHE A 115 -1.85 15.45 -2.86
CA PHE A 115 -2.83 14.38 -3.01
C PHE A 115 -2.59 13.56 -4.29
N ILE A 116 -2.48 14.21 -5.45
CA ILE A 116 -2.26 13.56 -6.75
C ILE A 116 -0.95 12.79 -6.73
N LEU A 117 0.14 13.41 -6.25
CA LEU A 117 1.45 12.77 -6.17
C LEU A 117 1.45 11.56 -5.23
N THR A 118 0.70 11.61 -4.14
CA THR A 118 0.53 10.46 -3.24
C THR A 118 -0.18 9.30 -3.96
N ILE A 119 -1.27 9.58 -4.69
CA ILE A 119 -1.96 8.56 -5.49
C ILE A 119 -1.02 7.95 -6.53
N LEU A 120 -0.27 8.78 -7.26
CA LEU A 120 0.67 8.32 -8.28
C LEU A 120 1.79 7.46 -7.68
N ASN A 121 2.35 7.89 -6.55
CA ASN A 121 3.38 7.14 -5.82
C ASN A 121 2.88 5.73 -5.46
N TRP A 122 1.73 5.63 -4.79
CA TRP A 122 1.14 4.35 -4.40
C TRP A 122 0.71 3.48 -5.58
N THR A 123 0.22 4.11 -6.65
CA THR A 123 -0.09 3.42 -7.90
C THR A 123 1.17 2.81 -8.52
N GLY A 124 2.30 3.53 -8.47
CA GLY A 124 3.61 3.04 -8.90
C GLY A 124 4.14 1.89 -8.02
N VAL A 125 3.94 1.95 -6.70
CA VAL A 125 4.21 0.81 -5.80
C VAL A 125 3.39 -0.41 -6.23
N GLY A 126 2.11 -0.21 -6.53
CA GLY A 126 1.22 -1.26 -7.05
C GLY A 126 1.70 -1.86 -8.38
N VAL A 127 2.25 -1.05 -9.28
CA VAL A 127 2.88 -1.52 -10.54
C VAL A 127 4.09 -2.40 -10.25
N LEU A 128 5.03 -1.95 -9.42
CA LEU A 128 6.25 -2.70 -9.07
C LEU A 128 5.93 -4.02 -8.37
N LEU A 129 4.97 -3.98 -7.43
CA LEU A 129 4.46 -5.16 -6.76
C LEU A 129 3.87 -6.15 -7.77
N GLY A 130 2.94 -5.66 -8.60
CA GLY A 130 2.25 -6.48 -9.58
C GLY A 130 3.22 -7.06 -10.62
N PHE A 131 4.28 -6.33 -10.98
CA PHE A 131 5.33 -6.82 -11.87
C PHE A 131 6.04 -8.03 -11.26
N GLY A 132 6.54 -7.94 -10.03
CA GLY A 132 7.18 -9.06 -9.33
C GLY A 132 6.27 -10.29 -9.21
N GLN A 133 5.00 -10.06 -8.86
CA GLN A 133 3.97 -11.09 -8.80
C GLN A 133 3.71 -11.75 -10.16
N SER A 134 3.66 -10.96 -11.23
CA SER A 134 3.37 -11.44 -12.57
C SER A 134 4.46 -12.38 -13.11
N LEU A 135 5.72 -12.19 -12.73
CA LEU A 135 6.84 -13.06 -13.11
C LEU A 135 6.69 -14.49 -12.57
N LEU A 136 6.02 -14.64 -11.43
CA LEU A 136 5.67 -15.95 -10.89
C LEU A 136 4.43 -16.51 -11.59
N LEU A 137 3.41 -15.68 -11.77
CA LEU A 137 2.11 -16.10 -12.31
C LEU A 137 2.15 -16.44 -13.80
N LYS A 138 3.12 -15.93 -14.57
CA LYS A 138 3.30 -16.29 -15.99
C LYS A 138 3.51 -17.78 -16.23
N ARG A 139 3.95 -18.53 -15.22
CA ARG A 139 4.09 -19.99 -15.29
C ARG A 139 2.75 -20.74 -15.23
N TYR A 140 1.69 -20.06 -14.79
CA TYR A 140 0.38 -20.67 -14.49
C TYR A 140 -0.78 -20.03 -15.26
N PHE A 141 -0.65 -18.77 -15.69
CA PHE A 141 -1.70 -18.00 -16.34
C PHE A 141 -1.16 -17.30 -17.60
N THR A 142 -1.92 -17.34 -18.71
CA THR A 142 -1.60 -16.65 -19.97
C THR A 142 -1.74 -15.13 -19.83
N GLN A 143 -2.74 -14.68 -19.07
CA GLN A 143 -3.02 -13.26 -18.83
C GLN A 143 -2.26 -12.71 -17.63
N TRP A 144 -0.94 -12.99 -17.56
CA TRP A 144 -0.11 -12.62 -16.41
C TRP A 144 0.05 -11.10 -16.24
N TRP A 145 -0.03 -10.33 -17.32
CA TRP A 145 0.09 -8.88 -17.28
C TRP A 145 -1.10 -8.23 -16.54
N CYS A 146 -2.27 -8.87 -16.50
CA CYS A 146 -3.43 -8.33 -15.81
C CYS A 146 -3.20 -8.17 -14.30
N TRP A 147 -2.28 -8.93 -13.71
CA TRP A 147 -1.95 -8.80 -12.29
C TRP A 147 -1.19 -7.49 -11.96
N ILE A 148 -0.47 -6.92 -12.93
CA ILE A 148 0.16 -5.61 -12.81
C ILE A 148 -0.95 -4.55 -12.69
N LEU A 149 -1.89 -4.57 -13.63
CA LEU A 149 -3.03 -3.66 -13.64
C LEU A 149 -3.89 -3.82 -12.38
N ALA A 150 -4.17 -5.06 -11.97
CA ALA A 150 -4.98 -5.32 -10.79
C ALA A 150 -4.32 -4.83 -9.49
N SER A 151 -3.00 -4.98 -9.38
CA SER A 151 -2.24 -4.51 -8.21
C SER A 151 -2.17 -2.99 -8.16
N SER A 152 -1.94 -2.36 -9.31
CA SER A 152 -1.97 -0.90 -9.48
C SER A 152 -3.34 -0.31 -9.13
N LEU A 153 -4.42 -0.85 -9.70
CA LEU A 153 -5.79 -0.44 -9.38
C LEU A 153 -6.12 -0.66 -7.90
N GLY A 154 -5.70 -1.78 -7.32
CA GLY A 154 -5.98 -2.04 -5.92
C GLY A 154 -5.32 -1.03 -4.97
N ALA A 155 -4.09 -0.62 -5.27
CA ALA A 155 -3.38 0.44 -4.54
C ALA A 155 -4.02 1.83 -4.75
N PHE A 156 -4.42 2.14 -5.99
CA PHE A 156 -5.18 3.35 -6.31
C PHE A 156 -6.47 3.46 -5.49
N PHE A 157 -7.31 2.42 -5.50
CA PHE A 157 -8.58 2.45 -4.77
C PHE A 157 -8.38 2.51 -3.25
N ALA A 158 -7.37 1.81 -2.71
CA ALA A 158 -7.06 1.86 -1.29
C ALA A 158 -6.65 3.26 -0.85
N THR A 159 -5.76 3.92 -1.60
CA THR A 159 -5.33 5.29 -1.30
C THR A 159 -6.46 6.29 -1.45
N LEU A 160 -7.26 6.20 -2.52
CA LEU A 160 -8.43 7.05 -2.71
C LEU A 160 -9.42 6.95 -1.55
N ALA A 161 -9.66 5.73 -1.04
CA ALA A 161 -10.54 5.50 0.09
C ALA A 161 -10.00 6.15 1.39
N ILE A 162 -8.69 6.04 1.65
CA ILE A 162 -8.06 6.68 2.81
C ILE A 162 -8.22 8.20 2.75
N PHE A 163 -7.94 8.82 1.60
CA PHE A 163 -8.09 10.27 1.46
C PHE A 163 -9.53 10.72 1.63
N THR A 164 -10.49 9.96 1.09
CA THR A 164 -11.92 10.27 1.26
C THR A 164 -12.31 10.20 2.74
N ALA A 165 -11.82 9.21 3.47
CA ALA A 165 -12.04 9.11 4.91
C ALA A 165 -11.40 10.28 5.69
N MET A 166 -10.16 10.64 5.36
CA MET A 166 -9.46 11.77 5.99
C MET A 166 -10.18 13.10 5.74
N LEU A 167 -10.62 13.34 4.51
CA LEU A 167 -11.39 14.54 4.17
C LEU A 167 -12.71 14.59 4.93
N GLY A 168 -13.42 13.46 5.05
CA GLY A 168 -14.63 13.36 5.87
C GLY A 168 -14.38 13.72 7.33
N ILE A 169 -13.31 13.20 7.93
CA ILE A 169 -12.92 13.53 9.32
C ILE A 169 -12.57 15.01 9.47
N ALA A 170 -11.82 15.59 8.52
CA ALA A 170 -11.46 16.99 8.55
C ALA A 170 -12.68 17.91 8.47
N LEU A 171 -13.62 17.62 7.56
CA LEU A 171 -14.87 18.38 7.43
C LEU A 171 -15.71 18.31 8.72
N LEU A 172 -15.80 17.13 9.34
CA LEU A 172 -16.50 16.97 10.62
C LEU A 172 -15.89 17.84 11.72
N ARG A 173 -14.56 17.93 11.81
CA ARG A 173 -13.87 18.79 12.78
C ARG A 173 -14.20 20.27 12.57
N VAL A 174 -14.14 20.75 11.34
CA VAL A 174 -14.48 22.14 11.00
C VAL A 174 -15.93 22.48 11.38
N ILE A 175 -16.87 21.55 11.16
CA ILE A 175 -18.27 21.72 11.55
C ILE A 175 -18.40 21.79 13.08
N GLN A 176 -17.70 20.93 13.82
CA GLN A 176 -17.71 20.92 15.29
C GLN A 176 -17.15 22.22 15.88
N GLU A 177 -16.04 22.73 15.36
CA GLU A 177 -15.42 23.99 15.80
C GLU A 177 -16.35 25.20 15.58
N LYS A 178 -17.06 25.23 14.44
CA LYS A 178 -18.06 26.27 14.17
C LYS A 178 -19.27 26.22 15.11
N ASN A 179 -19.68 25.02 15.53
CA ASN A 179 -20.85 24.83 16.40
C ASN A 179 -20.55 25.03 17.89
N HIS A 180 -19.29 24.83 18.31
CA HIS A 180 -18.84 25.01 19.68
C HIS A 180 -17.60 25.91 19.72
N PRO A 181 -17.74 27.22 19.43
CA PRO A 181 -16.62 28.14 19.58
C PRO A 181 -16.18 28.11 21.03
N LEU A 182 -14.93 27.69 21.27
CA LEU A 182 -14.30 27.72 22.59
C LEU A 182 -14.45 29.15 23.13
N ARG A 183 -15.28 29.32 24.16
CA ARG A 183 -15.45 30.57 24.91
C ARG A 183 -14.41 30.66 26.00
#